data_AF-E7C5W0-F1
#
_entry.id   AF-E7C5W0-F1
#
_cell.length_a   1.000
_cell.length_b   1.000
_cell.length_c   1.000
_cell.angle_alpha   90.00
_cell.angle_beta   90.00
_cell.angle_gamma   90.00
#
_symmetry.space_group_name_H-M   'P 1'
#
loop_
_entity.id
_entity.type
_entity.pdbx_description
1 polymer ?
#
loop_
_entity_poly.entity_id
_entity_poly.type
_entity_poly.pdbx_seq_one_letter_code
_entity_poly.pdbx_strand_id
1 'polypeptide(L)' 'MTPTISVRHDKASDTTREYIEKSCEKFDKYYDRIVECDVVVENQKREPRWKSS' A
#
# COMPACT_ATOMS: atom_id res chain seq x y z
N MET A 1 12.78 7.76 -4.66
CA MET A 1 12.29 6.41 -4.99
C MET A 1 10.82 6.54 -5.32
N THR A 2 10.40 5.97 -6.45
CA THR A 2 8.98 5.85 -6.81
C THR A 2 8.54 4.43 -6.50
N PRO A 3 7.62 4.21 -5.54
CA PRO A 3 7.19 2.86 -5.20
C PRO A 3 6.29 2.29 -6.30
N THR A 4 6.36 0.97 -6.50
CA THR A 4 5.38 0.25 -7.32
C THR A 4 4.17 -0.06 -6.45
N ILE A 5 2.98 0.42 -6.85
CA ILE A 5 1.76 0.28 -6.06
C ILE A 5 0.81 -0.72 -6.73
N SER A 6 0.55 -1.83 -6.04
CA SER A 6 -0.42 -2.85 -6.44
C SER A 6 -1.62 -2.86 -5.50
N VAL A 7 -2.84 -2.95 -6.04
CA VAL A 7 -4.06 -3.03 -5.25
C VAL A 7 -4.76 -4.36 -5.49
N ARG A 8 -5.16 -5.03 -4.42
CA ARG A 8 -5.88 -6.31 -4.44
C ARG A 8 -7.27 -6.13 -3.85
N HIS A 9 -8.25 -6.77 -4.50
CA HIS A 9 -9.64 -6.86 -4.05
C HIS A 9 -10.37 -5.51 -3.91
N ASP A 10 -9.81 -4.40 -4.43
CA ASP A 10 -10.44 -3.09 -4.48
C ASP A 10 -9.69 -2.14 -5.43
N LYS A 11 -10.13 -0.87 -5.51
CA LYS A 11 -9.41 0.24 -6.12
C LYS A 11 -8.87 1.17 -5.03
N ALA A 12 -7.59 1.53 -5.11
CA ALA A 12 -7.06 2.63 -4.31
C ALA A 12 -7.53 3.96 -4.91
N SER A 13 -8.00 4.87 -4.06
CA SER A 13 -8.27 6.25 -4.47
C SER A 13 -6.97 6.96 -4.83
N ASP A 14 -7.04 8.02 -5.64
CA ASP A 14 -5.86 8.81 -5.99
C ASP A 14 -5.24 9.47 -4.75
N THR A 15 -6.07 9.87 -3.77
CA THR A 15 -5.61 10.36 -2.47
C THR A 15 -4.79 9.31 -1.71
N THR A 16 -5.20 8.04 -1.76
CA THR A 16 -4.45 6.94 -1.14
C THR A 16 -3.10 6.74 -1.82
N ARG A 17 -3.05 6.81 -3.16
CA ARG A 17 -1.79 6.69 -3.92
C ARG A 17 -0.83 7.82 -3.60
N GLU A 18 -1.32 9.06 -3.63
CA GLU A 18 -0.52 10.25 -3.31
C GLU A 18 0.06 10.18 -1.88
N TYR A 19 -0.74 9.69 -0.93
CA TYR A 19 -0.28 9.48 0.44
C TYR A 19 0.84 8.43 0.54
N ILE A 20 0.72 7.33 -0.20
CA ILE A 20 1.75 6.27 -0.26
C ILE A 20 3.04 6.85 -0.84
N GLU A 21 2.98 7.57 -1.96
CA GLU A 21 4.13 8.18 -2.61
C GLU A 21 4.88 9.14 -1.68
N LYS A 22 4.16 10.08 -1.05
CA LYS A 22 4.74 11.03 -0.07
C LYS A 22 5.34 10.35 1.15
N SER A 23 4.78 9.21 1.55
CA SER A 23 5.32 8.42 2.66
C SER A 23 6.60 7.70 2.24
N CYS A 24 6.63 7.15 1.03
CA CYS A 24 7.79 6.48 0.47
C CYS A 24 8.96 7.44 0.20
N GLU A 25 8.68 8.67 -0.21
CA GLU A 25 9.69 9.73 -0.38
C GLU A 25 10.45 10.06 0.92
N LYS A 26 9.84 9.83 2.08
CA LYS A 26 10.55 10.01 3.36
C LYS A 26 11.67 8.99 3.53
N PHE A 27 11.52 7.78 3.01
CA PHE A 27 12.56 6.74 3.14
C PHE A 27 13.80 7.06 2.31
N ASP A 28 13.64 7.74 1.18
CA ASP A 28 14.76 8.22 0.34
C ASP A 28 15.77 9.06 1.13
N LYS A 29 15.31 9.83 2.11
CA LYS A 29 16.16 10.74 2.90
C LYS A 29 17.01 10.02 3.94
N TYR A 30 16.63 8.81 4.33
CA TYR A 30 17.25 8.09 5.45
C TYR A 30 17.89 6.76 5.03
N TYR A 31 17.54 6.24 3.86
CA TYR A 31 17.99 4.94 3.40
C TYR A 31 18.54 5.04 1.99
N ASP A 32 19.83 5.35 1.91
CA ASP A 32 20.67 5.44 0.72
C ASP A 32 20.76 4.14 -0.10
N ARG A 33 20.29 3.02 0.44
CA ARG A 33 20.37 1.68 -0.17
C ARG A 33 19.03 1.03 -0.49
N ILE A 34 17.90 1.73 -0.35
CA ILE A 34 16.62 1.17 -0.82
C ILE A 34 16.56 1.34 -2.33
N VAL A 35 16.71 0.21 -3.04
CA VAL A 35 16.72 0.16 -4.50
C VAL A 35 15.32 -0.05 -5.07
N GLU A 36 14.43 -0.69 -4.29
CA GLU A 36 13.10 -1.11 -4.73
C GLU A 36 12.11 -1.08 -3.56
N CYS A 37 10.89 -0.64 -3.82
CA CYS A 37 9.80 -0.60 -2.84
C CYS A 37 8.48 -0.93 -3.51
N ASP A 38 7.92 -2.07 -3.09
CA ASP A 38 6.60 -2.52 -3.49
C ASP A 38 5.59 -2.27 -2.37
N VAL A 39 4.47 -1.65 -2.72
CA VAL A 39 3.36 -1.41 -1.80
C VAL A 39 2.14 -2.18 -2.29
N VAL A 40 1.66 -3.12 -1.47
CA VAL A 40 0.45 -3.91 -1.75
C VAL A 40 -0.68 -3.45 -0.82
N VAL A 41 -1.72 -2.86 -1.41
CA VAL A 41 -2.94 -2.47 -0.69
C VAL A 41 -3.98 -3.57 -0.89
N GLU A 42 -4.35 -4.27 0.16
CA GLU A 42 -5.36 -5.34 0.09
C GLU A 42 -6.57 -4.97 0.97
N ASN A 43 -7.75 -4.92 0.36
CA ASN A 43 -8.99 -4.78 1.10
C ASN A 43 -9.58 -6.17 1.39
N GLN A 44 -9.36 -6.67 2.60
CA GLN A 44 -10.01 -7.90 3.04
C GLN A 44 -11.39 -7.57 3.58
N LYS A 45 -12.44 -8.04 2.89
CA LYS A 45 -13.77 -8.15 3.49
C LYS A 45 -13.63 -9.04 4.72
N ARG A 46 -13.73 -8.45 5.91
CA ARG A 46 -13.89 -9.23 7.14
C ARG A 46 -15.18 -10.02 7.00
N GLU A 47 -15.09 -11.33 6.79
CA GLU A 47 -16.27 -12.16 6.96
C GLU A 47 -16.79 -11.98 8.39
N PRO A 48 -18.08 -11.69 8.58
CA PRO A 48 -18.65 -11.69 9.91
C PRO A 48 -18.48 -13.09 10.48
N ARG A 49 -17.83 -13.17 11.64
CA ARG A 49 -17.46 -14.40 12.39
C ARG A 49 -18.65 -15.27 12.83
N TRP A 50 -19.85 -15.02 12.30
CA TRP A 50 -21.13 -15.62 12.68
C TRP A 50 -21.71 -16.56 11.60
N LYS A 51 -21.06 -16.68 10.43
CA LYS A 51 -21.53 -17.54 9.31
C LYS A 51 -20.82 -18.90 9.21
N SER A 52 -20.17 -19.35 10.27
CA SER A 52 -19.69 -20.72 10.39
C SER A 52 -20.56 -21.47 11.40
N SER A 53 -21.73 -21.92 10.93
CA SER A 53 -22.60 -22.94 11.53
C SER A 53 -23.19 -23.80 10.44
#